data_AF-A0A6B1FZV1-F1
#
_entry.id   AF-A0A6B1FZV1-F1
#
_cell.length_a   1.000
_cell.length_b   1.000
_cell.length_c   1.000
_cell.angle_alpha   90.00
_cell.angle_beta   90.00
_cell.angle_gamma   90.00
#
_symmetry.space_group_name_H-M   'P 1'
#
loop_
_entity.id
_entity.type
_entity.pdbx_description
1 polymer ?
#
loop_
_entity_poly.entity_id
_entity_poly.type
_entity_poly.pdbx_seq_one_letter_code
_entity_poly.pdbx_strand_id
1 'polypeptide(L)'
;MDVDPGLIFKILSHIRQHGGRRETGLHYEDIPGDYTYAQVDHHVKRCAEQGLIIRRGALSRSWIIVSLTQKGWDCLGDEET
;
A
#
# COMPACT_ATOMS: atom_id res chain seq x y z
N MET A 1 -0.55 17.76 3.99
CA MET A 1 -1.60 16.73 4.11
C MET A 1 -1.11 15.78 5.18
N ASP A 2 -1.87 15.65 6.27
CA ASP A 2 -1.59 14.69 7.33
C ASP A 2 -1.69 13.26 6.77
N VAL A 3 -0.82 12.39 7.26
CA VAL A 3 -0.80 10.96 6.92
C VAL A 3 -1.96 10.31 7.67
N ASP A 4 -2.93 9.75 6.95
CA ASP A 4 -4.01 8.97 7.52
C ASP A 4 -3.48 7.55 7.82
N PRO A 5 -3.27 7.18 9.10
CA PRO A 5 -2.77 5.86 9.45
C PRO A 5 -3.74 4.73 9.06
N GLY A 6 -5.05 5.01 8.98
CA GLY A 6 -6.05 4.06 8.52
C GLY A 6 -5.92 3.75 7.02
N LEU A 7 -5.54 4.74 6.21
CA LEU A 7 -5.26 4.54 4.79
C LEU A 7 -4.00 3.68 4.57
N ILE A 8 -2.95 3.90 5.37
CA ILE A 8 -1.74 3.06 5.32
C ILE A 8 -2.10 1.60 5.57
N PHE A 9 -2.84 1.32 6.64
CA PHE A 9 -3.22 -0.03 6.99
C PHE A 9 -4.02 -0.70 5.86
N LYS A 10 -5.00 0.01 5.28
CA LYS A 10 -5.79 -0.49 4.13
C LYS A 10 -4.92 -0.81 2.91
N ILE A 11 -3.95 0.05 2.58
CA ILE A 11 -3.01 -0.18 1.47
C ILE A 11 -2.19 -1.44 1.72
N LEU A 12 -1.56 -1.56 2.90
CA LEU A 12 -0.72 -2.71 3.23
C LEU A 12 -1.55 -4.01 3.24
N SER A 13 -2.75 -3.97 3.82
CA SER A 13 -3.67 -5.11 3.87
C SER A 13 -4.10 -5.56 2.47
N HIS A 14 -4.44 -4.63 1.57
CA HIS A 14 -4.76 -4.94 0.18
C HIS A 14 -3.57 -5.60 -0.54
N ILE A 15 -2.36 -5.04 -0.41
CA ILE A 15 -1.16 -5.62 -1.03
C ILE A 15 -0.88 -7.02 -0.49
N ARG A 16 -1.09 -7.26 0.82
CA ARG A 16 -0.97 -8.58 1.44
C ARG A 16 -1.95 -9.59 0.83
N GLN A 17 -3.22 -9.20 0.68
CA GLN A 17 -4.28 -10.07 0.16
C GLN A 17 -4.09 -10.44 -1.31
N HIS A 18 -3.63 -9.51 -2.15
CA HIS A 18 -3.53 -9.70 -3.60
C HIS A 18 -2.13 -10.05 -4.10
N GLY A 19 -1.08 -9.48 -3.49
CA GLY A 19 0.30 -9.65 -3.93
C GLY A 19 1.08 -10.74 -3.19
N GLY A 20 0.70 -11.05 -1.94
CA GLY A 20 1.51 -11.91 -1.09
C GLY A 20 2.98 -11.44 -1.08
N ARG A 21 3.91 -12.34 -1.42
CA ARG A 21 5.37 -12.03 -1.51
C ARG A 21 5.81 -11.56 -2.90
N ARG A 22 4.88 -11.38 -3.84
CA ARG A 22 5.15 -11.00 -5.23
C ARG A 22 4.73 -9.56 -5.50
N GLU A 23 5.17 -9.05 -6.64
CA GLU A 23 4.72 -7.77 -7.17
C GLU A 23 3.25 -7.85 -7.54
N THR A 24 2.47 -6.83 -7.14
CA THR A 24 1.05 -6.70 -7.46
C THR A 24 0.74 -5.31 -7.96
N GLY A 25 -0.29 -5.24 -8.80
CA GLY A 25 -0.94 -3.97 -9.11
C GLY A 25 -1.80 -3.55 -7.94
N LEU A 26 -1.71 -2.27 -7.57
CA LEU A 26 -2.59 -1.60 -6.64
C LEU A 26 -3.41 -0.59 -7.43
N HIS A 27 -4.73 -0.78 -7.47
CA HIS A 27 -5.67 0.19 -8.00
C HIS A 27 -6.26 1.02 -6.85
N TYR A 28 -6.31 2.34 -6.99
CA TYR A 28 -6.73 3.20 -5.87
C TYR A 28 -8.20 2.98 -5.49
N GLU A 29 -9.06 2.60 -6.44
CA GLU A 29 -10.48 2.31 -6.19
C GLU A 29 -10.72 0.98 -5.46
N ASP A 30 -9.71 0.10 -5.40
CA ASP A 30 -9.81 -1.14 -4.63
C ASP A 30 -9.55 -0.91 -3.13
N ILE A 31 -9.09 0.29 -2.76
CA ILE A 31 -8.89 0.66 -1.36
C ILE A 31 -10.21 1.16 -0.78
N PRO A 32 -10.77 0.48 0.24
CA PRO A 32 -12.09 0.83 0.76
C PRO A 32 -12.11 2.23 1.38
N GLY A 33 -12.87 3.13 0.78
CA GLY A 33 -13.07 4.51 1.21
C GLY A 33 -13.14 5.48 0.02
N ASP A 34 -13.53 6.72 0.28
CA ASP A 34 -13.55 7.79 -0.73
C ASP A 34 -12.15 8.44 -0.81
N TYR A 35 -11.21 7.70 -1.39
CA TYR A 35 -9.83 8.14 -1.57
C TYR A 35 -9.54 8.41 -3.04
N THR A 36 -8.94 9.57 -3.30
CA THR A 36 -8.44 9.90 -4.63
C THR A 36 -7.12 9.18 -4.92
N TYR A 37 -6.81 8.99 -6.20
CA TYR A 37 -5.49 8.50 -6.63
C TYR A 37 -4.34 9.28 -6.00
N ALA A 38 -4.44 10.61 -5.91
CA ALA A 38 -3.40 11.45 -5.33
C ALA A 38 -3.16 11.14 -3.84
N GLN A 39 -4.23 10.87 -3.08
CA GLN A 39 -4.11 10.44 -1.68
C GLN A 39 -3.45 9.06 -1.59
N VAL A 40 -3.88 8.10 -2.40
CA VAL A 40 -3.30 6.74 -2.38
C VAL A 40 -1.83 6.77 -2.81
N ASP A 41 -1.47 7.42 -3.92
CA ASP A 41 -0.08 7.54 -4.38
C ASP A 41 0.80 8.27 -3.35
N HIS A 42 0.29 9.30 -2.68
CA HIS A 42 0.99 9.97 -1.58
C HIS A 42 1.31 8.98 -0.44
N HIS A 43 0.34 8.20 0.01
CA HIS A 43 0.53 7.24 1.10
C HIS A 43 1.41 6.05 0.69
N VAL A 44 1.29 5.56 -0.55
CA VAL A 44 2.18 4.55 -1.13
C VAL A 44 3.63 5.03 -1.13
N LYS A 45 3.89 6.29 -1.54
CA LYS A 45 5.23 6.89 -1.47
C LYS A 45 5.75 6.92 -0.03
N ARG A 46 4.93 7.34 0.94
CA ARG A 46 5.30 7.33 2.36
C ARG A 46 5.58 5.93 2.90
N CYS A 47 4.83 4.92 2.47
CA CYS A 47 5.08 3.52 2.84
C CYS A 47 6.42 3.02 2.26
N ALA A 48 6.74 3.42 1.03
CA ALA A 48 8.01 3.10 0.40
C ALA A 48 9.19 3.80 1.10
N GLU A 49 9.05 5.09 1.45
CA GLU A 49 10.05 5.84 2.24
C GLU A 49 10.31 5.22 3.61
N GLN A 50 9.28 4.65 4.24
CA GLN A 50 9.38 3.95 5.53
C GLN A 50 9.90 2.51 5.39
N GLY A 51 10.11 2.03 4.17
CA GLY A 51 10.57 0.67 3.87
C GLY A 51 9.52 -0.41 4.14
N LEU A 52 8.23 -0.08 4.15
CA LEU A 52 7.12 -1.03 4.32
C LEU A 52 6.78 -1.74 3.00
N ILE A 53 6.97 -1.05 1.88
CA ILE A 53 6.73 -1.59 0.54
C ILE A 53 7.87 -1.20 -0.41
N ILE A 54 7.98 -1.91 -1.52
CA ILE A 54 8.80 -1.55 -2.67
C ILE A 54 7.85 -1.05 -3.76
N ARG A 55 8.01 0.21 -4.17
CA ARG A 55 7.29 0.80 -5.31
C ARG A 55 8.13 0.69 -6.57
N ARG A 56 7.67 -0.06 -7.58
CA ARG A 56 8.40 -0.25 -8.84
C ARG A 56 8.09 0.81 -9.88
N GLY A 57 6.85 1.32 -9.89
CA GLY A 57 6.39 2.28 -10.88
C GLY A 57 4.88 2.35 -10.94
N ALA A 58 4.35 3.12 -11.90
CA ALA A 58 2.94 3.18 -12.20
C ALA A 58 2.72 2.69 -13.64
N LEU A 59 1.75 1.78 -13.83
CA LEU A 59 1.37 1.30 -15.16
C LEU A 59 0.47 2.29 -15.89
N SER A 60 -0.36 3.01 -15.14
CA SER A 60 -1.28 4.04 -15.64
C SER A 60 -1.59 5.05 -14.55
N ARG A 61 -2.49 6.01 -14.83
CA ARG A 61 -2.94 7.01 -13.83
C ARG A 61 -3.74 6.43 -12.67
N SER A 62 -4.02 5.12 -12.67
CA SER A 62 -4.82 4.46 -11.64
C SER A 62 -4.14 3.24 -11.01
N TRP A 63 -3.05 2.74 -11.61
CA TRP A 63 -2.39 1.48 -11.22
C TRP A 63 -0.94 1.70 -10.81
N ILE A 64 -0.58 1.24 -9.60
CA ILE A 64 0.78 1.31 -9.05
C ILE A 64 1.31 -0.12 -8.84
N ILE A 65 2.52 -0.41 -9.32
CA ILE A 65 3.17 -1.71 -9.05
C ILE A 65 3.91 -1.63 -7.72
N VAL A 66 3.53 -2.50 -6.79
CA VAL A 66 4.05 -2.53 -5.42
C VAL A 66 4.27 -3.96 -4.93
N SER A 67 5.13 -4.13 -3.94
CA SER A 67 5.27 -5.38 -3.16
C SER A 67 5.56 -5.06 -1.70
N LEU A 68 5.17 -5.95 -0.78
CA LEU A 68 5.51 -5.81 0.63
C LEU A 68 6.97 -6.17 0.89
N THR A 69 7.62 -5.41 1.76
CA THR A 69 8.89 -5.82 2.38
C THR A 69 8.60 -6.70 3.60
N GLN A 70 9.63 -7.33 4.17
CA GLN A 70 9.49 -8.03 5.45
C GLN A 70 8.91 -7.12 6.55
N LYS A 71 9.40 -5.87 6.63
CA LYS A 71 8.88 -4.88 7.57
C LYS A 71 7.39 -4.56 7.36
N GLY A 72 6.93 -4.51 6.10
CA GLY A 72 5.51 -4.32 5.79
C GLY A 72 4.65 -5.52 6.22
N TRP A 73 5.19 -6.74 6.10
CA TRP A 73 4.55 -7.94 6.62
C TRP A 73 4.46 -7.93 8.15
N ASP A 74 5.55 -7.61 8.83
CA ASP A 74 5.60 -7.54 10.29
C ASP A 74 4.64 -6.48 10.83
N CYS A 75 4.52 -5.33 10.14
CA CYS A 75 3.57 -4.27 10.49
C CYS A 75 2.09 -4.72 10.45
N LEU A 76 1.76 -5.76 9.68
CA LEU A 76 0.41 -6.34 9.61
C LEU A 76 0.25 -7.59 10.49
N GLY A 77 1.33 -8.12 11.06
CA GLY A 77 1.35 -9.35 11.85
C GLY A 77 1.07 -9.14 13.34
N ASP A 78 1.07 -7.89 13.81
CA ASP A 78 0.92 -7.54 15.23
C ASP A 78 -0.55 -7.51 15.73
N GLU A 79 -1.54 -7.82 14.88
CA GLU A 79 -2.97 -7.87 15.25
C GLU A 79 -3.45 -9.25 15.75
N GLU A 80 -2.56 -10.21 16.04
CA GLU A 80 -2.90 -11.59 16.46
C GLU A 80 -2.29 -12.04 17.81
N THR A 81 -2.05 -11.11 18.76
CA THR A 81 -1.69 -11.44 20.17
C THR A 81 -2.64 -10.87 21.20
#